data_AF-A0A1T4NZC9-F1
#
_entry.id   AF-A0A1T4NZC9-F1
#
_cell.length_a   1.000
_cell.length_b   1.000
_cell.length_c   1.000
_cell.angle_alpha   90.00
_cell.angle_beta   90.00
_cell.angle_gamma   90.00
#
_symmetry.space_group_name_H-M   'P 1'
#
loop_
_entity.id
_entity.type
_entity.pdbx_description
1 polymer ?
#
loop_
_entity_poly.entity_id
_entity_poly.type
_entity_poly.pdbx_seq_one_letter_code
_entity_poly.pdbx_strand_id
1 'polypeptide(L)'
;MNNIRRATISVILGFSLSISLFAQNGPDGVRAGMFAAYAQQAKKALRAQDVLLAGNLTGHKYLKEEVAATTNFQRQFNDYLNSFDDILTVAADIYGIYMEVDEAMKNVKVVKGIVVRQPANVLAVAFSQSKNNIYTDIIENGLKLAADIEQILPLKKDQDKNAKMTQYERFKVMDNIRLNLRTLNRKLRTLSRLIHYTTIMDSWYDLKGTGKEYQPRKMGSITKKCLKTWMKHAKGVKY
;
A
#
# COMPACT_ATOMS: atom_id res chain seq x y z
N MET A 1 51.91 13.30 13.29
CA MET A 1 51.02 12.25 12.74
C MET A 1 49.85 11.85 13.65
N ASN A 2 49.85 12.19 14.96
CA ASN A 2 48.80 11.77 15.91
C ASN A 2 47.55 12.68 15.94
N ASN A 3 47.67 13.97 15.64
CA ASN A 3 46.54 14.90 15.70
C ASN A 3 45.58 14.76 14.51
N ILE A 4 46.10 14.43 13.33
CA ILE A 4 45.29 14.23 12.12
C ILE A 4 44.44 12.95 12.24
N ARG A 5 45.01 11.87 12.80
CA ARG A 5 44.27 10.63 13.09
C ARG A 5 43.18 10.82 14.15
N ARG A 6 43.43 11.62 15.20
CA ARG A 6 42.40 11.94 16.22
C ARG A 6 41.29 12.82 15.65
N ALA A 7 41.62 13.79 14.78
CA ALA A 7 40.64 14.62 14.11
C ALA A 7 39.75 13.81 13.15
N THR A 8 40.33 12.89 12.36
CA THR A 8 39.53 12.01 11.48
C THR A 8 38.62 11.07 12.26
N ILE A 9 39.08 10.53 13.40
CA ILE A 9 38.24 9.68 14.26
C ILE A 9 37.12 10.50 14.91
N SER A 10 37.38 11.71 15.39
CA SER A 10 36.35 12.59 15.96
C SER A 10 35.33 13.09 14.93
N VAL A 11 35.73 13.31 13.68
CA VAL A 11 34.80 13.69 12.60
C VAL A 11 33.93 12.50 12.19
N ILE A 12 34.49 11.29 12.10
CA ILE A 12 33.71 10.08 11.79
C ILE A 12 32.75 9.73 12.94
N LEU A 13 33.20 9.80 14.20
CA LEU A 13 32.35 9.58 15.37
C LEU A 13 31.27 10.67 15.50
N GLY A 14 31.63 11.92 15.20
CA GLY A 14 30.73 13.06 15.15
C GLY A 14 29.66 12.91 14.05
N PHE A 15 30.03 12.40 12.87
CA PHE A 15 29.08 12.16 11.77
C PHE A 15 28.14 10.98 12.09
N SER A 16 28.61 9.96 12.84
CA SER A 16 27.76 8.87 13.32
C SER A 16 26.84 9.25 14.48
N LEU A 17 27.24 10.18 15.36
CA LEU A 17 26.39 10.69 16.45
C LEU A 17 25.42 11.80 16.01
N SER A 18 25.68 12.45 14.87
CA SER A 18 24.84 13.52 14.30
C SER A 18 23.70 13.00 13.42
N ILE A 19 23.54 11.67 13.30
CA ILE A 19 22.25 11.10 12.90
C ILE A 19 21.36 11.22 14.15
N SER A 20 20.94 12.45 14.37
CA SER A 20 20.04 12.88 15.41
C SER A 20 18.90 11.88 15.49
N LEU A 21 18.51 11.47 16.69
CA LEU A 21 17.26 10.75 16.97
C LEU A 21 16.02 11.41 16.32
N PHE A 22 16.13 12.67 15.88
CA PHE A 22 15.16 13.41 15.08
C PHE A 22 15.12 13.06 13.59
N ALA A 23 16.17 12.50 13.00
CA ALA A 23 16.22 12.17 11.56
C ALA A 23 15.59 10.81 11.24
N GLN A 24 15.66 9.84 12.16
CA GLN A 24 14.95 8.56 12.03
C GLN A 24 13.46 8.67 12.39
N ASN A 25 13.14 9.56 13.32
CA ASN A 25 11.79 9.92 13.70
C ASN A 25 11.28 10.98 12.73
N GLY A 26 10.79 10.56 11.55
CA GLY A 26 10.12 11.48 10.62
C GLY A 26 9.04 12.34 11.32
N PRO A 27 8.46 13.35 10.66
CA PRO A 27 7.55 14.34 11.26
C PRO A 27 6.27 13.75 11.89
N ASP A 28 6.09 12.43 11.80
CA ASP A 28 4.97 11.65 12.24
C ASP A 28 5.22 11.10 13.65
N GLY A 29 4.61 11.70 14.67
CA GLY A 29 4.82 11.36 16.09
C GLY A 29 4.53 9.89 16.42
N VAL A 30 3.72 9.22 15.60
CA VAL A 30 3.44 7.79 15.70
C VAL A 30 4.64 6.93 15.30
N ARG A 31 5.33 7.28 14.21
CA ARG A 31 6.54 6.57 13.76
C ARG A 31 7.66 6.76 14.78
N ALA A 32 7.79 7.98 15.32
CA ALA A 32 8.73 8.27 16.39
C ALA A 32 8.48 7.42 17.64
N GLY A 33 7.21 7.25 18.04
CA GLY A 33 6.83 6.40 19.17
C GLY A 33 7.18 4.92 18.97
N MET A 34 6.96 4.39 17.76
CA MET A 34 7.33 3.01 17.41
C MET A 34 8.85 2.77 17.54
N PHE A 35 9.66 3.67 16.98
CA PHE A 35 11.12 3.57 17.07
C PHE A 35 11.62 3.70 18.51
N ALA A 36 11.00 4.56 19.32
CA ALA A 36 11.34 4.69 20.73
C ALA A 36 11.05 3.40 21.51
N ALA A 37 9.90 2.77 21.28
CA ALA A 37 9.55 1.51 21.92
C ALA A 37 10.51 0.37 21.53
N TYR A 38 10.83 0.26 20.24
CA TYR A 38 11.80 -0.70 19.74
C TYR A 38 13.20 -0.49 20.33
N ALA A 39 13.68 0.76 20.39
CA ALA A 39 14.97 1.07 20.99
C ALA A 39 15.03 0.65 22.48
N GLN A 40 13.91 0.75 23.21
CA GLN A 40 13.85 0.25 24.59
C GLN A 40 13.94 -1.28 24.67
N GLN A 41 13.26 -2.02 23.79
CA GLN A 41 13.35 -3.48 23.75
C GLN A 41 14.73 -3.96 23.31
N ALA A 42 15.34 -3.33 22.31
CA ALA A 42 16.71 -3.61 21.89
C ALA A 42 17.70 -3.43 23.06
N LYS A 43 17.56 -2.32 23.81
CA LYS A 43 18.39 -2.06 24.99
C LYS A 43 18.21 -3.10 26.11
N LYS A 44 16.98 -3.60 26.31
CA LYS A 44 16.69 -4.67 27.27
C LYS A 44 17.39 -5.97 26.86
N ALA A 45 17.21 -6.40 25.60
CA ALA A 45 17.85 -7.60 25.07
C ALA A 45 19.39 -7.54 25.19
N LEU A 46 20.00 -6.39 24.86
CA LEU A 46 21.44 -6.18 25.03
C LEU A 46 21.89 -6.29 26.50
N ARG A 47 21.14 -5.69 27.43
CA ARG A 47 21.45 -5.82 28.87
C ARG A 47 21.34 -7.27 29.36
N ALA A 48 20.37 -8.03 28.87
CA ALA A 48 20.23 -9.44 29.22
C ALA A 48 21.38 -10.28 28.65
N GLN A 49 21.89 -9.91 27.47
CA GLN A 49 23.09 -10.51 26.88
C GLN A 49 24.33 -10.24 27.75
N ASP A 50 24.52 -8.99 28.19
CA ASP A 50 25.66 -8.60 29.04
C ASP A 50 25.67 -9.38 30.37
N VAL A 51 24.51 -9.58 30.99
CA VAL A 51 24.37 -10.39 32.22
C VAL A 51 24.73 -11.85 31.97
N LEU A 52 24.31 -12.42 30.83
CA LEU A 52 24.64 -13.79 30.46
C LEU A 52 26.14 -13.96 30.21
N LEU A 53 26.78 -13.00 29.53
CA LEU A 53 28.23 -12.99 29.30
C LEU A 53 29.01 -12.87 30.62
N ALA A 54 28.55 -12.01 31.54
CA ALA A 54 29.18 -11.85 32.85
C ALA A 54 29.13 -13.14 33.69
N GLY A 55 28.01 -13.87 33.66
CA GLY A 55 27.87 -15.15 34.36
C GLY A 55 28.71 -16.27 33.75
N ASN A 56 28.84 -16.33 32.42
CA ASN A 56 29.70 -17.32 31.76
C ASN A 56 31.19 -17.16 32.08
N LEU A 57 31.64 -15.93 32.35
CA LEU A 57 33.04 -15.65 32.72
C LEU A 57 33.40 -16.16 34.13
N THR A 58 32.42 -16.44 35.00
CA THR A 58 32.65 -16.85 36.40
C THR A 58 32.89 -18.36 36.61
N GLY A 59 32.86 -19.18 35.55
CA GLY A 59 33.33 -20.58 35.59
C GLY A 59 32.25 -21.63 35.89
N HIS A 60 32.46 -22.81 35.29
CA HIS A 60 31.50 -23.89 35.08
C HIS A 60 30.82 -24.45 36.35
N LYS A 61 29.58 -24.05 36.60
CA LYS A 61 28.60 -24.87 37.32
C LYS A 61 27.20 -24.41 36.92
N TYR A 62 26.42 -25.28 36.26
CA TYR A 62 25.00 -25.06 35.94
C TYR A 62 24.18 -24.84 37.23
N LEU A 63 24.32 -23.66 37.82
CA LEU A 63 23.62 -23.20 39.00
C LEU A 63 22.25 -22.69 38.56
N LYS A 64 21.26 -22.76 39.47
CA LYS A 64 19.90 -22.24 39.21
C LYS A 64 19.90 -20.81 38.67
N GLU A 65 20.88 -20.00 39.09
CA GLU A 65 21.07 -18.62 38.65
C GLU A 65 21.48 -18.49 37.18
N GLU A 66 22.38 -19.33 36.66
CA GLU A 66 22.76 -19.33 35.25
C GLU A 66 21.61 -19.80 34.35
N VAL A 67 20.84 -20.79 34.81
CA VAL A 67 19.63 -21.26 34.11
C VAL A 67 18.56 -20.16 34.07
N ALA A 68 18.41 -19.38 35.14
CA ALA A 68 17.50 -18.24 35.17
C ALA A 68 17.97 -17.11 34.23
N ALA A 69 19.28 -16.82 34.21
CA ALA A 69 19.85 -15.80 33.33
C ALA A 69 19.72 -16.16 31.85
N THR A 70 20.00 -17.41 31.48
CA THR A 70 19.82 -17.92 30.10
C THR A 70 18.36 -17.87 29.66
N THR A 71 17.43 -18.32 30.52
CA THR A 71 15.99 -18.26 30.24
C THR A 71 15.50 -16.81 30.10
N ASN A 72 16.01 -15.89 30.91
CA ASN A 72 15.66 -14.47 30.84
C ASN A 72 16.17 -13.82 29.54
N PHE A 73 17.41 -14.12 29.15
CA PHE A 73 17.95 -13.69 27.85
C PHE A 73 17.12 -14.21 26.68
N GLN A 74 16.81 -15.51 26.67
CA GLN A 74 15.96 -16.10 25.63
C GLN A 74 14.61 -15.38 25.53
N ARG A 75 13.96 -15.09 26.66
CA ARG A 75 12.70 -14.33 26.68
C ARG A 75 12.88 -12.93 26.10
N GLN A 76 13.84 -12.15 26.60
CA GLN A 76 14.04 -10.76 26.16
C GLN A 76 14.49 -10.66 24.70
N PHE A 77 15.26 -11.63 24.22
CA PHE A 77 15.67 -11.70 22.83
C PHE A 77 14.49 -12.07 21.92
N ASN A 78 13.63 -12.99 22.35
CA ASN A 78 12.40 -13.33 21.63
C ASN A 78 11.44 -12.12 21.55
N ASP A 79 11.28 -11.38 22.65
CA ASP A 79 10.48 -10.16 22.68
C ASP A 79 11.03 -9.07 21.74
N TYR A 80 12.36 -8.97 21.62
CA TYR A 80 13.02 -8.09 20.65
C TYR A 80 12.79 -8.53 19.20
N LEU A 81 12.87 -9.83 18.91
CA LEU A 81 12.62 -10.35 17.56
C LEU A 81 11.16 -10.11 17.13
N ASN A 82 10.20 -10.31 18.04
CA ASN A 82 8.79 -10.02 17.78
C ASN A 82 8.57 -8.55 17.42
N SER A 83 9.18 -7.62 18.17
CA SER A 83 9.03 -6.20 17.84
C SER A 83 9.75 -5.77 16.57
N PHE A 84 10.82 -6.48 16.19
CA PHE A 84 11.46 -6.29 14.90
C PHE A 84 10.58 -6.78 13.74
N ASP A 85 9.92 -7.93 13.90
CA ASP A 85 8.94 -8.46 12.95
C ASP A 85 7.75 -7.50 12.76
N ASP A 86 7.24 -6.92 13.85
CA ASP A 86 6.20 -5.90 13.80
C ASP A 86 6.63 -4.67 12.97
N ILE A 87 7.86 -4.18 13.15
CA ILE A 87 8.39 -3.04 12.38
C ILE A 87 8.51 -3.39 10.89
N LEU A 88 9.04 -4.57 10.56
CA LEU A 88 9.18 -5.01 9.18
C LEU A 88 7.82 -5.16 8.50
N THR A 89 6.83 -5.68 9.22
CA THR A 89 5.44 -5.81 8.72
C THR A 89 4.84 -4.43 8.42
N VAL A 90 4.97 -3.46 9.34
CA VAL A 90 4.52 -2.07 9.08
C VAL A 90 5.22 -1.46 7.87
N ALA A 91 6.53 -1.69 7.72
CA ALA A 91 7.27 -1.17 6.58
C ALA A 91 6.78 -1.77 5.25
N ALA A 92 6.51 -3.07 5.23
CA ALA A 92 5.96 -3.77 4.07
C ALA A 92 4.57 -3.23 3.69
N ASP A 93 3.72 -2.94 4.68
CA ASP A 93 2.37 -2.41 4.43
C ASP A 93 2.38 -0.98 3.90
N ILE A 94 3.22 -0.10 4.46
CA ILE A 94 3.41 1.27 3.94
C ILE A 94 3.89 1.24 2.49
N TYR A 95 4.88 0.40 2.19
CA TYR A 95 5.37 0.26 0.81
C TYR A 95 4.29 -0.30 -0.12
N GLY A 96 3.51 -1.24 0.38
CA GLY A 96 2.34 -1.78 -0.28
C GLY A 96 1.32 -0.73 -0.69
N ILE A 97 0.93 0.14 0.25
CA ILE A 97 0.03 1.27 -0.04
C ILE A 97 0.66 2.21 -1.05
N TYR A 98 1.94 2.54 -0.89
CA TYR A 98 2.63 3.44 -1.80
C TYR A 98 2.54 2.98 -3.26
N MET A 99 2.81 1.70 -3.52
CA MET A 99 2.70 1.11 -4.86
C MET A 99 1.27 1.18 -5.43
N GLU A 100 0.26 0.95 -4.58
CA GLU A 100 -1.14 1.00 -5.01
C GLU A 100 -1.63 2.44 -5.29
N VAL A 101 -1.15 3.41 -4.52
CA VAL A 101 -1.38 4.84 -4.76
C VAL A 101 -0.72 5.30 -6.05
N ASP A 102 0.52 4.89 -6.33
CA ASP A 102 1.20 5.22 -7.59
C ASP A 102 0.43 4.66 -8.81
N GLU A 103 -0.07 3.42 -8.71
CA GLU A 103 -0.93 2.83 -9.73
C GLU A 103 -2.25 3.62 -9.91
N ALA A 104 -2.86 4.07 -8.81
CA ALA A 104 -4.06 4.91 -8.86
C ALA A 104 -3.81 6.26 -9.52
N MET A 105 -2.72 6.93 -9.19
CA MET A 105 -2.32 8.17 -9.84
C MET A 105 -2.13 8.01 -11.34
N LYS A 106 -1.49 6.91 -11.78
CA LYS A 106 -1.32 6.59 -13.20
C LYS A 106 -2.67 6.40 -13.90
N ASN A 107 -3.59 5.62 -13.30
CA ASN A 107 -4.93 5.40 -13.86
C ASN A 107 -5.74 6.69 -13.95
N VAL A 108 -5.69 7.56 -12.93
CA VAL A 108 -6.36 8.87 -12.95
C VAL A 108 -5.81 9.76 -14.08
N LYS A 109 -4.48 9.80 -14.27
CA LYS A 109 -3.86 10.55 -15.38
C LYS A 109 -4.36 10.06 -16.74
N VAL A 110 -4.47 8.75 -16.92
CA VAL A 110 -5.01 8.16 -18.16
C VAL A 110 -6.46 8.59 -18.38
N VAL A 111 -7.32 8.47 -17.36
CA VAL A 111 -8.73 8.89 -17.47
C VAL A 111 -8.83 10.38 -17.79
N LYS A 112 -8.05 11.24 -17.12
CA LYS A 112 -8.01 12.68 -17.40
C LYS A 112 -7.61 12.98 -18.85
N GLY A 113 -6.61 12.26 -19.39
CA GLY A 113 -6.20 12.39 -20.79
C GLY A 113 -7.29 11.98 -21.78
N ILE A 114 -8.01 10.88 -21.49
CA ILE A 114 -9.14 10.42 -22.32
C ILE A 114 -10.28 11.44 -22.29
N VAL A 115 -10.59 12.01 -21.13
CA VAL A 115 -11.66 13.01 -20.99
C VAL A 115 -11.41 14.22 -21.89
N VAL A 116 -10.16 14.70 -21.97
CA VAL A 116 -9.79 15.81 -22.86
C VAL A 116 -9.84 15.41 -24.33
N ARG A 117 -9.40 14.19 -24.67
CA ARG A 117 -9.32 13.73 -26.07
C ARG A 117 -10.67 13.33 -26.66
N GLN A 118 -11.59 12.80 -25.86
CA GLN A 118 -12.84 12.21 -26.32
C GLN A 118 -14.05 12.69 -25.50
N PRO A 119 -14.34 14.00 -25.45
CA PRO A 119 -15.40 14.55 -24.61
C PRO A 119 -16.80 14.01 -24.98
N ALA A 120 -17.05 13.79 -26.27
CA ALA A 120 -18.33 13.22 -26.74
C ALA A 120 -18.61 11.83 -26.15
N ASN A 121 -17.59 10.98 -26.01
CA ASN A 121 -17.76 9.64 -25.45
C ASN A 121 -17.91 9.67 -23.93
N VAL A 122 -17.30 10.65 -23.24
CA VAL A 122 -17.52 10.87 -21.81
C VAL A 122 -19.00 11.16 -21.55
N LEU A 123 -19.58 12.08 -22.34
CA LEU A 123 -21.00 12.40 -22.30
C LEU A 123 -21.86 11.19 -22.66
N ALA A 124 -21.45 10.39 -23.64
CA ALA A 124 -22.15 9.15 -23.98
C ALA A 124 -22.24 8.22 -22.76
N VAL A 125 -21.13 7.95 -22.06
CA VAL A 125 -21.15 7.12 -20.84
C VAL A 125 -22.03 7.74 -19.77
N ALA A 126 -22.04 9.08 -19.64
CA ALA A 126 -22.87 9.77 -18.64
C ALA A 126 -24.38 9.68 -18.95
N PHE A 127 -24.75 9.72 -20.23
CA PHE A 127 -26.15 9.60 -20.66
C PHE A 127 -26.68 8.16 -20.68
N SER A 128 -25.79 7.15 -20.66
CA SER A 128 -26.21 5.75 -20.65
C SER A 128 -26.74 5.34 -19.28
N GLN A 129 -28.02 4.93 -19.22
CA GLN A 129 -28.68 4.49 -17.98
C GLN A 129 -28.00 3.24 -17.38
N SER A 130 -27.45 2.36 -18.22
CA SER A 130 -26.77 1.15 -17.77
C SER A 130 -25.32 1.38 -17.30
N LYS A 131 -24.67 2.46 -17.75
CA LYS A 131 -23.22 2.67 -17.54
C LYS A 131 -22.90 3.88 -16.66
N ASN A 132 -23.83 4.82 -16.45
CA ASN A 132 -23.58 6.06 -15.71
C ASN A 132 -23.17 5.85 -14.24
N ASN A 133 -23.63 4.76 -13.60
CA ASN A 133 -23.29 4.39 -12.23
C ASN A 133 -21.78 4.31 -11.99
N ILE A 134 -20.96 4.10 -13.03
CA ILE A 134 -19.50 4.10 -12.88
C ILE A 134 -18.95 5.42 -12.32
N TYR A 135 -19.59 6.56 -12.63
CA TYR A 135 -19.15 7.86 -12.15
C TYR A 135 -19.45 8.05 -10.67
N THR A 136 -20.67 7.73 -10.23
CA THR A 136 -21.05 7.77 -8.81
C THR A 136 -20.18 6.83 -8.00
N ASP A 137 -19.98 5.62 -8.50
CA ASP A 137 -19.15 4.59 -7.91
C ASP A 137 -17.68 5.00 -7.68
N ILE A 138 -17.10 5.77 -8.62
CA ILE A 138 -15.73 6.27 -8.49
C ILE A 138 -15.66 7.40 -7.46
N ILE A 139 -16.64 8.30 -7.46
CA ILE A 139 -16.72 9.41 -6.52
C ILE A 139 -16.92 8.91 -5.10
N GLU A 140 -17.88 8.01 -4.87
CA GLU A 140 -18.16 7.42 -3.56
C GLU A 140 -16.96 6.65 -3.02
N ASN A 141 -16.31 5.85 -3.87
CA ASN A 141 -15.09 5.13 -3.46
C ASN A 141 -13.94 6.10 -3.18
N GLY A 142 -13.79 7.17 -3.96
CA GLY A 142 -12.79 8.20 -3.73
C GLY A 142 -13.00 8.96 -2.41
N LEU A 143 -14.26 9.28 -2.08
CA LEU A 143 -14.62 9.93 -0.80
C LEU A 143 -14.35 9.01 0.39
N LYS A 144 -14.74 7.73 0.30
CA LYS A 144 -14.43 6.73 1.34
C LYS A 144 -12.92 6.59 1.54
N LEU A 145 -12.16 6.47 0.45
CA LEU A 145 -10.70 6.41 0.51
C LEU A 145 -10.11 7.65 1.19
N ALA A 146 -10.57 8.85 0.83
CA ALA A 146 -10.07 10.09 1.43
C ALA A 146 -10.35 10.15 2.94
N ALA A 147 -11.54 9.71 3.37
CA ALA A 147 -11.89 9.61 4.78
C ALA A 147 -11.03 8.59 5.54
N ASP A 148 -10.79 7.41 4.96
CA ASP A 148 -9.92 6.38 5.54
C ASP A 148 -8.47 6.87 5.67
N ILE A 149 -7.97 7.62 4.67
CA ILE A 149 -6.64 8.22 4.70
C ILE A 149 -6.55 9.31 5.78
N GLU A 150 -7.58 10.15 5.92
CA GLU A 150 -7.64 11.19 6.98
C GLU A 150 -7.61 10.58 8.38
N GLN A 151 -8.17 9.37 8.55
CA GLN A 151 -8.14 8.64 9.82
C GLN A 151 -6.73 8.14 10.18
N ILE A 152 -5.94 7.70 9.20
CA ILE A 152 -4.56 7.20 9.43
C ILE A 152 -3.55 8.33 9.49
N LEU A 153 -3.64 9.28 8.55
CA LEU A 153 -2.76 10.42 8.46
C LEU A 153 -3.55 11.63 8.99
N PRO A 154 -3.30 12.11 10.21
CA PRO A 154 -3.93 13.31 10.69
C PRO A 154 -3.37 14.51 9.91
N LEU A 155 -4.02 14.82 8.79
CA LEU A 155 -3.75 16.01 8.00
C LEU A 155 -4.20 17.28 8.75
N LYS A 156 -4.96 17.12 9.84
CA LYS A 156 -5.38 18.20 10.72
C LYS A 156 -4.30 18.52 11.76
N LYS A 157 -3.95 19.81 11.83
CA LYS A 157 -2.95 20.41 12.72
C LYS A 157 -3.27 20.26 14.22
N ASP A 158 -4.50 19.89 14.56
CA ASP A 158 -4.98 19.71 15.94
C ASP A 158 -4.52 18.35 16.48
N GLN A 159 -3.37 18.32 17.17
CA GLN A 159 -2.82 17.11 17.80
C GLN A 159 -3.79 16.41 18.78
N ASP A 160 -4.76 17.14 19.32
CA ASP A 160 -5.73 16.65 20.31
C ASP A 160 -6.94 15.90 19.71
N LYS A 161 -7.11 15.92 18.37
CA LYS A 161 -8.21 15.24 17.67
C LYS A 161 -7.78 14.00 16.89
N ASN A 162 -6.56 13.52 17.12
CA ASN A 162 -6.12 12.26 16.52
C ASN A 162 -6.88 11.11 17.17
N ALA A 163 -7.64 10.36 16.38
CA ALA A 163 -8.34 9.17 16.85
C ALA A 163 -7.33 8.24 17.55
N LYS A 164 -7.50 8.05 18.86
CA LYS A 164 -6.72 7.08 19.62
C LYS A 164 -7.10 5.70 19.09
N MET A 165 -6.29 5.18 18.18
CA MET A 165 -6.51 3.91 17.52
C MET A 165 -5.40 2.93 17.92
N THR A 166 -5.80 1.70 18.28
CA THR A 166 -4.87 0.63 18.64
C THR A 166 -4.03 0.20 17.43
N GLN A 167 -2.90 -0.48 17.64
CA GLN A 167 -2.08 -0.97 16.52
C GLN A 167 -2.85 -1.94 15.61
N TYR A 168 -3.66 -2.82 16.18
CA TYR A 168 -4.50 -3.75 15.41
C TYR A 168 -5.52 -3.02 14.53
N GLU A 169 -6.22 -2.03 15.08
CA GLU A 169 -7.18 -1.22 14.31
C GLU A 169 -6.47 -0.44 13.19
N ARG A 170 -5.23 0.02 13.41
CA ARG A 170 -4.41 0.65 12.35
C ARG A 170 -4.10 -0.27 11.20
N PHE A 171 -3.65 -1.50 11.47
CA PHE A 171 -3.43 -2.48 10.39
C PHE A 171 -4.73 -2.75 9.63
N LYS A 172 -5.85 -2.89 10.34
CA LYS A 172 -7.15 -3.10 9.69
C LYS A 172 -7.58 -1.94 8.78
N VAL A 173 -7.38 -0.69 9.22
CA VAL A 173 -7.67 0.47 8.36
C VAL A 173 -6.69 0.53 7.18
N MET A 174 -5.42 0.19 7.40
CA MET A 174 -4.39 0.15 6.37
C MET A 174 -4.73 -0.88 5.27
N ASP A 175 -5.20 -2.06 5.67
CA ASP A 175 -5.69 -3.11 4.76
C ASP A 175 -6.95 -2.67 4.00
N ASN A 176 -7.89 -2.00 4.68
CA ASN A 176 -9.08 -1.44 4.03
C ASN A 176 -8.70 -0.41 2.97
N ILE A 177 -7.74 0.48 3.25
CA ILE A 177 -7.22 1.44 2.26
C ILE A 177 -6.71 0.70 1.03
N ARG A 178 -5.94 -0.38 1.20
CA ARG A 178 -5.41 -1.17 0.07
C ARG A 178 -6.52 -1.79 -0.77
N LEU A 179 -7.51 -2.39 -0.12
CA LEU A 179 -8.67 -2.96 -0.81
C LEU A 179 -9.49 -1.90 -1.55
N ASN A 180 -9.67 -0.73 -0.95
CA ASN A 180 -10.37 0.42 -1.54
C ASN A 180 -9.59 0.98 -2.74
N LEU A 181 -8.26 1.13 -2.65
CA LEU A 181 -7.38 1.53 -3.75
C LEU A 181 -7.47 0.56 -4.93
N ARG A 182 -7.37 -0.75 -4.68
CA ARG A 182 -7.51 -1.78 -5.73
C ARG A 182 -8.87 -1.71 -6.42
N THR A 183 -9.93 -1.50 -5.65
CA THR A 183 -11.29 -1.37 -6.18
C THR A 183 -11.41 -0.11 -7.04
N LEU A 184 -10.91 1.03 -6.56
CA LEU A 184 -10.86 2.29 -7.31
C LEU A 184 -10.07 2.13 -8.61
N ASN A 185 -8.91 1.46 -8.58
CA ASN A 185 -8.09 1.16 -9.75
C ASN A 185 -8.84 0.35 -10.81
N ARG A 186 -9.57 -0.69 -10.40
CA ARG A 186 -10.41 -1.47 -11.31
C ARG A 186 -11.51 -0.60 -11.93
N LYS A 187 -12.19 0.22 -11.13
CA LYS A 187 -13.26 1.11 -11.63
C LYS A 187 -12.73 2.18 -12.59
N LEU A 188 -11.59 2.81 -12.30
CA LEU A 188 -10.94 3.77 -13.21
C LEU A 188 -10.57 3.12 -14.55
N ARG A 189 -10.03 1.90 -14.53
CA ARG A 189 -9.77 1.13 -15.76
C ARG A 189 -11.04 0.80 -16.52
N THR A 190 -12.10 0.39 -15.82
CA THR A 190 -13.41 0.14 -16.45
C THR A 190 -13.95 1.42 -17.09
N LEU A 191 -13.92 2.55 -16.39
CA LEU A 191 -14.32 3.85 -16.94
C LEU A 191 -13.52 4.19 -18.20
N SER A 192 -12.20 4.03 -18.18
CA SER A 192 -11.36 4.30 -19.36
C SER A 192 -11.80 3.49 -20.59
N ARG A 193 -12.15 2.20 -20.40
CA ARG A 193 -12.66 1.33 -21.46
C ARG A 193 -14.06 1.74 -21.91
N LEU A 194 -14.95 2.07 -20.98
CA LEU A 194 -16.31 2.51 -21.30
C LEU A 194 -16.28 3.78 -22.15
N ILE A 195 -15.44 4.76 -21.81
CA ILE A 195 -15.28 5.98 -22.60
C ILE A 195 -14.70 5.65 -23.99
N HIS A 196 -13.77 4.69 -24.08
CA HIS A 196 -13.19 4.37 -25.39
C HIS A 196 -14.20 3.70 -26.35
N TYR A 197 -15.11 2.88 -25.81
CA TYR A 197 -16.00 2.02 -26.61
C TYR A 197 -17.47 2.43 -26.61
N THR A 198 -17.87 3.46 -25.86
CA THR A 198 -19.26 3.93 -25.85
C THR A 198 -19.36 5.19 -26.69
N THR A 199 -20.20 5.12 -27.71
CA THR A 199 -20.55 6.26 -28.56
C THR A 199 -21.90 6.84 -28.15
N ILE A 200 -22.18 8.08 -28.53
CA ILE A 200 -23.47 8.73 -28.25
C ILE A 200 -24.64 7.90 -28.81
N MET A 201 -24.43 7.22 -29.95
CA MET A 201 -25.43 6.34 -30.54
C MET A 201 -25.78 5.16 -29.63
N ASP A 202 -24.77 4.54 -29.01
CA ASP A 202 -24.99 3.45 -28.06
C ASP A 202 -25.82 3.91 -26.86
N SER A 203 -25.56 5.11 -26.37
CA SER A 203 -26.31 5.70 -25.26
C SER A 203 -27.74 6.07 -25.65
N TRP A 204 -27.96 6.53 -26.89
CA TRP A 204 -29.29 6.77 -27.43
C TRP A 204 -30.13 5.49 -27.49
N TYR A 205 -29.53 4.38 -27.95
CA TYR A 205 -30.20 3.07 -27.97
C TYR A 205 -30.55 2.56 -26.57
N ASP A 206 -29.68 2.83 -25.58
CA ASP A 206 -29.91 2.53 -24.17
C ASP A 206 -31.13 3.31 -23.63
N LEU A 207 -31.17 4.62 -23.87
CA LEU A 207 -32.25 5.52 -23.41
C LEU A 207 -33.61 5.23 -24.06
N LYS A 208 -33.63 4.98 -25.38
CA LYS A 208 -34.87 4.73 -26.12
C LYS A 208 -35.48 3.35 -25.80
N GLY A 209 -34.82 2.52 -24.98
CA GLY A 209 -35.23 1.14 -24.71
C GLY A 209 -35.17 0.23 -25.94
N THR A 210 -34.69 0.74 -27.07
CA THR A 210 -34.55 0.01 -28.34
C THR A 210 -33.28 -0.82 -28.38
N GLY A 211 -32.49 -0.84 -27.30
CA GLY A 211 -31.39 -1.78 -27.11
C GLY A 211 -31.77 -3.24 -27.33
N LYS A 212 -33.07 -3.62 -27.30
CA LYS A 212 -33.54 -4.95 -27.74
C LYS A 212 -33.42 -5.19 -29.25
N GLU A 213 -33.56 -4.16 -30.09
CA GLU A 213 -33.45 -4.25 -31.56
C GLU A 213 -31.99 -4.16 -32.05
N TYR A 214 -31.16 -3.33 -31.41
CA TYR A 214 -29.72 -3.20 -31.71
C TYR A 214 -28.87 -3.67 -30.52
N GLN A 215 -28.82 -4.99 -30.31
CA GLN A 215 -27.88 -5.59 -29.37
C GLN A 215 -26.49 -5.70 -30.02
N PRO A 216 -25.41 -5.16 -29.41
CA PRO A 216 -24.06 -5.50 -29.84
C PRO A 216 -23.91 -7.02 -29.86
N ARG A 217 -23.26 -7.56 -30.90
CA ARG A 217 -23.10 -9.01 -31.04
C ARG A 217 -22.42 -9.56 -29.78
N LYS A 218 -23.04 -10.56 -29.14
CA LYS A 218 -22.48 -11.21 -27.95
C LYS A 218 -21.01 -11.58 -28.19
N MET A 219 -20.12 -11.27 -27.24
CA MET A 219 -18.68 -11.56 -27.33
C MET A 219 -18.41 -12.98 -27.86
N GLY A 220 -19.08 -13.99 -27.29
CA GLY A 220 -18.92 -15.38 -27.72
C GLY A 220 -19.32 -15.67 -29.18
N SER A 221 -20.28 -14.93 -29.75
CA SER A 221 -20.64 -15.09 -31.16
C SER A 221 -19.59 -14.47 -32.08
N ILE A 222 -19.02 -13.33 -31.69
CA ILE A 222 -17.89 -12.70 -32.39
C ILE A 222 -16.67 -13.63 -32.35
N THR A 223 -16.28 -14.11 -31.16
CA THR A 223 -15.11 -15.00 -31.01
C THR A 223 -15.27 -16.28 -31.82
N LYS A 224 -16.44 -16.93 -31.77
CA LYS A 224 -16.73 -18.13 -32.60
C LYS A 224 -16.66 -17.82 -34.09
N LYS A 225 -17.12 -16.64 -34.52
CA LYS A 225 -17.05 -16.23 -35.93
C LYS A 225 -15.61 -15.99 -36.36
N CYS A 226 -14.81 -15.26 -35.57
CA CYS A 226 -13.39 -15.04 -35.82
C CYS A 226 -12.61 -16.36 -35.87
N LEU A 227 -12.85 -17.27 -34.93
CA LEU A 227 -12.25 -18.61 -34.93
C LEU A 227 -12.60 -19.40 -36.19
N LYS A 228 -13.88 -19.39 -36.61
CA LYS A 228 -14.30 -20.02 -37.86
C LYS A 228 -13.62 -19.42 -39.09
N THR A 229 -13.50 -18.09 -39.15
CA THR A 229 -12.79 -17.40 -40.23
C THR A 229 -11.31 -17.81 -40.26
N TRP A 230 -10.65 -17.81 -39.10
CA TRP A 230 -9.26 -18.27 -38.98
C TRP A 230 -9.09 -19.73 -39.42
N MET A 231 -9.97 -20.65 -38.97
CA MET A 231 -9.95 -22.06 -39.39
C MET A 231 -10.15 -22.23 -40.90
N LYS A 232 -11.01 -21.40 -41.53
CA LYS A 232 -11.19 -21.42 -42.98
C LYS A 232 -9.93 -20.97 -43.71
N HIS A 233 -9.28 -19.92 -43.23
CA HIS A 233 -8.00 -19.48 -43.80
C HIS A 233 -6.91 -20.55 -43.61
N ALA A 234 -6.80 -21.14 -42.42
CA ALA A 234 -5.84 -22.21 -42.14
C ALA A 234 -6.04 -23.44 -43.03
N LYS A 235 -7.29 -23.83 -43.32
CA LYS A 235 -7.60 -24.92 -44.28
C LYS A 235 -7.34 -24.54 -45.74
N GLY A 236 -7.34 -23.25 -46.06
CA GLY A 236 -7.06 -22.73 -47.40
C GLY A 236 -5.57 -22.64 -47.74
N VAL A 237 -4.69 -22.69 -46.74
CA VAL A 237 -3.25 -22.82 -46.92
C VAL A 237 -2.95 -24.26 -47.33
N LYS A 238 -2.79 -24.49 -48.64
CA LYS A 238 -2.25 -25.75 -49.16
C LYS A 238 -0.72 -25.71 -49.01
N TYR A 239 -0.18 -26.73 -48.34
CA TYR A 239 1.25 -27.04 -48.39
C TYR A 239 1.62 -27.59 -49.77
#